data_AF-A0A960E793-F1
#
_entry.id   AF-A0A960E793-F1
#
_cell.length_a   1.000
_cell.length_b   1.000
_cell.length_c   1.000
_cell.angle_alpha   90.00
_cell.angle_beta   90.00
_cell.angle_gamma   90.00
#
_symmetry.space_group_name_H-M   'P 1'
#
loop_
_entity.id
_entity.type
_entity.pdbx_description
1 polymer ?
#
loop_
_entity_poly.entity_id
_entity_poly.type
_entity_poly.pdbx_seq_one_letter_code
_entity_poly.pdbx_strand_id
1 'polypeptide(L)'
;ALAGLLAALAMGCRVGTATLLVAAAVATLVEGRERWSPVARATALAAAGTALVYVPSVLEAGGLDFARNDFATSSLVVQVGRFLAKDLLLVGLPAAIALAVGLPAVVAVLRDWSSSWAVRFGLVGLVGSQLLFLRFPWKMAHLLPSLVCLAVLYAVALDRRPRILIAAVALQLLFAVVRLDVVRPDDPNDATGGRFGPTVTWGPVVQDWRCRRDHPDVHLGRQKADVEPAWDCAAPYPERP
;
A
#
# COMPACT_ATOMS: atom_id res chain seq x y z
N ALA A 1 12.57 -17.42 -13.04
CA ALA A 1 11.97 -18.43 -12.13
C ALA A 1 11.94 -17.91 -10.69
N LEU A 2 13.10 -17.68 -10.05
CA LEU A 2 13.17 -17.14 -8.67
C LEU A 2 12.34 -15.87 -8.45
N ALA A 3 12.46 -14.88 -9.34
CA ALA A 3 11.66 -13.65 -9.25
C ALA A 3 10.15 -13.91 -9.25
N GLY A 4 9.68 -14.86 -10.07
CA GLY A 4 8.28 -15.27 -10.11
C GLY A 4 7.83 -16.00 -8.83
N LEU A 5 8.70 -16.81 -8.23
CA LEU A 5 8.42 -17.50 -6.96
C LEU A 5 8.37 -16.52 -5.78
N LEU A 6 9.33 -15.59 -5.70
CA LEU A 6 9.33 -14.54 -4.67
C LEU A 6 8.11 -13.63 -4.81
N ALA A 7 7.76 -13.30 -6.06
CA ALA A 7 6.55 -12.56 -6.38
C ALA A 7 5.28 -13.32 -5.95
N ALA A 8 5.19 -14.64 -6.21
CA ALA A 8 4.08 -15.47 -5.76
C ALA A 8 3.95 -15.51 -4.23
N LEU A 9 5.07 -15.68 -3.50
CA LEU A 9 5.06 -15.69 -2.04
C LEU A 9 4.62 -14.34 -1.46
N ALA A 10 5.13 -13.23 -2.02
CA ALA A 10 4.72 -11.89 -1.59
C ALA A 10 3.25 -11.60 -1.88
N MET A 11 2.74 -12.09 -3.02
CA MET A 11 1.37 -11.81 -3.47
C MET A 11 0.32 -12.77 -2.90
N GLY A 12 0.71 -14.01 -2.58
CA GLY A 12 -0.17 -14.98 -1.93
C GLY A 12 -0.60 -14.57 -0.52
N CYS A 13 0.09 -13.62 0.11
CA CYS A 13 -0.24 -13.17 1.46
C CYS A 13 -1.46 -12.22 1.52
N ARG A 14 -1.85 -11.53 0.44
CA ARG A 14 -2.97 -10.56 0.45
C ARG A 14 -3.63 -10.36 -0.91
N VAL A 15 -4.97 -10.41 -0.98
CA VAL A 15 -5.73 -10.31 -2.23
C VAL A 15 -5.46 -8.99 -2.97
N GLY A 16 -5.20 -7.90 -2.22
CA GLY A 16 -4.87 -6.59 -2.79
C GLY A 16 -3.65 -6.58 -3.71
N THR A 17 -2.74 -7.55 -3.60
CA THR A 17 -1.58 -7.65 -4.48
C THR A 17 -1.87 -8.29 -5.84
N ALA A 18 -3.10 -8.78 -6.08
CA ALA A 18 -3.53 -9.19 -7.43
C ALA A 18 -3.39 -8.05 -8.46
N THR A 19 -3.47 -6.80 -8.01
CA THR A 19 -3.19 -5.61 -8.82
C THR A 19 -1.76 -5.61 -9.39
N LEU A 20 -0.78 -6.16 -8.66
CA LEU A 20 0.61 -6.29 -9.13
C LEU A 20 0.74 -7.38 -10.22
N LEU A 21 -0.05 -8.45 -10.15
CA LEU A 21 -0.10 -9.46 -11.23
C LEU A 21 -0.69 -8.87 -12.51
N VAL A 22 -1.77 -8.10 -12.41
CA VAL A 22 -2.37 -7.40 -13.55
C VAL A 22 -1.36 -6.42 -14.14
N ALA A 23 -0.69 -5.62 -13.30
CA ALA A 23 0.34 -4.68 -13.74
C ALA A 23 1.51 -5.39 -14.45
N ALA A 24 2.00 -6.50 -13.90
CA ALA A 24 3.05 -7.31 -14.50
C ALA A 24 2.61 -7.90 -15.84
N ALA A 25 1.39 -8.43 -15.93
CA ALA A 25 0.84 -8.96 -17.17
C ALA A 25 0.74 -7.89 -18.25
N VAL A 26 0.11 -6.74 -17.96
CA VAL A 26 0.00 -5.62 -18.90
C VAL A 26 1.37 -5.12 -19.34
N ALA A 27 2.31 -4.95 -18.40
CA ALA A 27 3.68 -4.55 -18.72
C ALA A 27 4.37 -5.56 -19.64
N THR A 28 4.16 -6.87 -19.42
CA THR A 28 4.72 -7.95 -20.23
C THR A 28 4.15 -8.01 -21.64
N LEU A 29 2.83 -7.78 -21.81
CA LEU A 29 2.15 -7.86 -23.11
C LEU A 29 2.65 -6.83 -24.12
N VAL A 30 3.21 -5.72 -23.62
CA VAL A 30 3.73 -4.61 -24.44
C VAL A 30 5.25 -4.76 -24.67
N GLU A 31 5.89 -5.81 -24.14
CA GLU A 31 7.34 -6.00 -24.23
C GLU A 31 7.78 -6.52 -25.60
N GLY A 32 8.94 -6.06 -26.09
CA GLY A 32 9.55 -6.55 -27.31
C GLY A 32 9.90 -8.04 -27.24
N ARG A 33 9.88 -8.70 -28.41
CA ARG A 33 10.04 -10.17 -28.53
C ARG A 33 11.28 -10.74 -27.85
N GLU A 34 12.38 -10.00 -27.82
CA GLU A 34 13.65 -10.44 -27.22
C GLU A 34 13.58 -10.61 -25.69
N ARG A 35 12.83 -9.74 -25.00
CA ARG A 35 12.70 -9.74 -23.53
C ARG A 35 11.44 -10.43 -23.03
N TRP A 36 10.54 -10.80 -23.95
CA TRP A 36 9.24 -11.37 -23.64
C TRP A 36 9.34 -12.72 -22.90
N SER A 37 10.16 -13.66 -23.37
CA SER A 37 10.27 -15.01 -22.79
C SER A 37 10.63 -15.07 -21.29
N PRO A 38 11.68 -14.39 -20.79
CA PRO A 38 12.00 -14.44 -19.36
C PRO A 38 10.96 -13.71 -18.49
N VAL A 39 10.42 -12.59 -18.96
CA VAL A 39 9.44 -11.79 -18.22
C VAL A 39 8.09 -12.51 -18.16
N ALA A 40 7.61 -13.06 -19.28
CA ALA A 40 6.39 -13.86 -19.33
C ALA A 40 6.47 -15.08 -18.42
N ARG A 41 7.62 -15.78 -18.40
CA ARG A 41 7.83 -16.89 -17.45
C ARG A 41 7.76 -16.44 -16.00
N ALA A 42 8.35 -15.29 -15.65
CA ALA A 42 8.28 -14.77 -14.28
C ALA A 42 6.84 -14.39 -13.90
N THR A 43 6.13 -13.68 -14.77
CA THR A 43 4.73 -13.30 -14.56
C THR A 43 3.81 -14.52 -14.45
N ALA A 44 3.98 -15.52 -15.31
CA ALA A 44 3.20 -16.76 -15.27
C ALA A 44 3.44 -17.54 -13.97
N LEU A 45 4.69 -17.68 -13.54
CA LEU A 45 5.03 -18.32 -12.27
C LEU A 45 4.46 -17.56 -11.07
N ALA A 46 4.50 -16.23 -11.10
CA ALA A 46 3.91 -15.40 -10.05
C ALA A 46 2.39 -15.60 -9.98
N ALA A 47 1.70 -15.61 -11.12
CA ALA A 47 0.26 -15.81 -11.19
C ALA A 47 -0.15 -17.21 -10.71
N ALA A 48 0.51 -18.26 -11.23
CA ALA A 48 0.23 -19.64 -10.84
C ALA A 48 0.51 -19.88 -9.35
N GLY A 49 1.66 -19.41 -8.84
CA GLY A 49 2.00 -19.56 -7.44
C GLY A 49 1.04 -18.81 -6.51
N THR A 50 0.64 -17.59 -6.87
CA THR A 50 -0.37 -16.83 -6.10
C THR A 50 -1.72 -17.56 -6.10
N ALA A 51 -2.17 -18.06 -7.25
CA ALA A 51 -3.42 -18.80 -7.35
C ALA A 51 -3.42 -20.05 -6.45
N LEU A 52 -2.32 -20.80 -6.43
CA LEU A 52 -2.15 -21.98 -5.56
C LEU A 52 -2.26 -21.64 -4.07
N VAL A 53 -1.70 -20.51 -3.63
CA VAL A 53 -1.82 -20.05 -2.24
C VAL A 53 -3.26 -19.73 -1.85
N TYR A 54 -4.09 -19.28 -2.80
CA TYR A 54 -5.50 -18.93 -2.56
C TYR A 54 -6.48 -20.11 -2.61
N VAL A 55 -6.06 -21.28 -3.13
CA VAL A 55 -6.94 -22.46 -3.24
C VAL A 55 -7.62 -22.84 -1.92
N PRO A 56 -6.93 -22.91 -0.77
CA PRO A 56 -7.58 -23.28 0.50
C PRO A 56 -8.71 -22.32 0.87
N SER A 57 -8.49 -21.01 0.74
CA SER A 57 -9.49 -19.99 1.06
C SER A 57 -10.71 -20.04 0.15
N VAL A 58 -10.52 -20.34 -1.14
CA VAL A 58 -11.63 -20.52 -2.11
C VAL A 58 -12.48 -21.73 -1.71
N LEU A 59 -11.85 -22.84 -1.34
CA LEU A 59 -12.54 -24.06 -0.94
C LEU A 59 -13.30 -23.88 0.37
N GLU A 60 -12.68 -23.28 1.39
CA GLU A 60 -13.31 -23.01 2.69
C GLU A 60 -14.49 -22.04 2.57
N ALA A 61 -14.39 -21.03 1.70
CA ALA A 61 -15.46 -20.06 1.47
C ALA A 61 -16.59 -20.58 0.56
N GLY A 62 -16.48 -21.80 0.02
CA GLY A 62 -17.48 -22.35 -0.91
C GLY A 62 -17.49 -21.68 -2.29
N GLY A 63 -16.39 -21.04 -2.70
CA GLY A 63 -16.28 -20.35 -3.99
C GLY A 63 -15.62 -18.98 -3.88
N LEU A 64 -16.12 -18.00 -4.65
CA LEU A 64 -15.63 -16.61 -4.65
C LEU A 64 -16.29 -15.73 -3.59
N ASP A 65 -17.02 -16.31 -2.66
CA ASP A 65 -17.75 -15.54 -1.64
C ASP A 65 -16.79 -14.82 -0.67
N PHE A 66 -15.56 -15.31 -0.49
CA PHE A 66 -14.50 -14.57 0.23
C PHE A 66 -14.11 -13.24 -0.45
N ALA A 67 -14.43 -13.09 -1.75
CA ALA A 67 -14.18 -11.88 -2.53
C ALA A 67 -15.40 -10.94 -2.59
N ARG A 68 -16.55 -11.31 -2.00
CA ARG A 68 -17.68 -10.39 -1.85
C ARG A 68 -17.32 -9.29 -0.87
N ASN A 69 -17.87 -8.12 -1.13
CA ASN A 69 -17.60 -6.91 -0.40
C ASN A 69 -18.92 -6.20 -0.13
N ASP A 70 -19.38 -6.29 1.12
CA ASP A 70 -20.64 -5.72 1.58
C ASP A 70 -20.41 -4.42 2.38
N PHE A 71 -19.28 -3.73 2.17
CA PHE A 71 -19.00 -2.49 2.88
C PHE A 71 -19.86 -1.33 2.36
N ALA A 72 -20.54 -0.65 3.28
CA ALA A 72 -21.34 0.54 2.99
C ALA A 72 -20.49 1.64 2.32
N THR A 73 -21.00 2.19 1.23
CA THR A 73 -20.35 3.29 0.52
C THR A 73 -20.67 4.61 1.21
N SER A 74 -19.62 5.28 1.69
CA SER A 74 -19.67 6.67 2.16
C SER A 74 -19.98 7.63 1.00
N SER A 75 -20.30 8.89 1.31
CA SER A 75 -20.36 9.94 0.27
C SER A 75 -19.03 10.09 -0.46
N LEU A 76 -19.04 10.57 -1.71
CA LEU A 76 -17.83 10.71 -2.53
C LEU A 76 -16.76 11.57 -1.85
N VAL A 77 -17.17 12.65 -1.19
CA VAL A 77 -16.25 13.57 -0.47
C VAL A 77 -15.56 12.86 0.67
N VAL A 78 -16.30 12.11 1.48
CA VAL A 78 -15.73 11.31 2.59
C VAL A 78 -14.81 10.22 2.04
N GLN A 79 -15.19 9.57 0.96
CA GLN A 79 -14.39 8.53 0.32
C GLN A 79 -13.05 9.07 -0.19
N VAL A 80 -13.06 10.20 -0.91
CA VAL A 80 -11.83 10.88 -1.36
C VAL A 80 -11.01 11.38 -0.17
N GLY A 81 -11.65 11.90 0.87
CA GLY A 81 -10.97 12.35 2.10
C GLY A 81 -10.24 11.20 2.81
N ARG A 82 -10.90 10.05 2.99
CA ARG A 82 -10.31 8.84 3.58
C ARG A 82 -9.17 8.30 2.74
N PHE A 83 -9.35 8.31 1.41
CA PHE A 83 -8.30 7.95 0.45
C PHE A 83 -7.05 8.82 0.65
N LEU A 84 -7.18 10.14 0.49
CA LEU A 84 -6.05 11.08 0.60
C LEU A 84 -5.39 11.05 1.98
N ALA A 85 -6.19 10.99 3.05
CA ALA A 85 -5.68 10.95 4.42
C ALA A 85 -4.86 9.68 4.67
N LYS A 86 -5.29 8.54 4.12
CA LYS A 86 -4.57 7.26 4.26
C LYS A 86 -3.31 7.22 3.39
N ASP A 87 -3.34 7.73 2.17
CA ASP A 87 -2.13 7.86 1.36
C ASP A 87 -1.09 8.79 2.03
N LEU A 88 -1.54 9.91 2.59
CA LEU A 88 -0.67 10.82 3.32
C LEU A 88 -0.11 10.18 4.59
N LEU A 89 -0.93 9.42 5.32
CA LEU A 89 -0.50 8.71 6.53
C LEU A 89 0.46 7.54 6.21
N LEU A 90 0.38 6.95 5.02
CA LEU A 90 1.24 5.83 4.62
C LEU A 90 2.69 6.30 4.47
N VAL A 91 2.86 7.45 3.81
CA VAL A 91 4.18 7.99 3.45
C VAL A 91 4.67 8.98 4.51
N GLY A 92 3.76 9.72 5.15
CA GLY A 92 4.06 10.84 6.02
C GLY A 92 4.21 12.15 5.24
N LEU A 93 3.73 13.26 5.82
CA LEU A 93 3.71 14.57 5.15
C LEU A 93 5.10 15.04 4.66
N PRO A 94 6.20 14.96 5.46
CA PRO A 94 7.51 15.41 4.97
C PRO A 94 8.00 14.59 3.77
N ALA A 95 7.82 13.27 3.79
CA ALA A 95 8.20 12.41 2.68
C ALA A 95 7.29 12.64 1.45
N ALA A 96 5.99 12.88 1.65
CA ALA A 96 5.08 13.26 0.58
C ALA A 96 5.52 14.55 -0.13
N ILE A 97 6.01 15.55 0.61
CA ILE A 97 6.58 16.78 0.04
C ILE A 97 7.84 16.46 -0.77
N ALA A 98 8.74 15.63 -0.25
CA ALA A 98 9.95 15.23 -0.97
C ALA A 98 9.63 14.49 -2.29
N LEU A 99 8.62 13.61 -2.27
CA LEU A 99 8.12 12.97 -3.48
C LEU A 99 7.49 13.98 -4.45
N ALA A 100 6.68 14.93 -3.96
CA ALA A 100 6.10 15.98 -4.80
C ALA A 100 7.15 16.81 -5.55
N VAL A 101 8.31 17.09 -4.92
CA VAL A 101 9.45 17.74 -5.58
C VAL A 101 10.02 16.90 -6.74
N GLY A 102 9.98 15.57 -6.62
CA GLY A 102 10.40 14.63 -7.67
C GLY A 102 9.38 14.40 -8.78
N LEU A 103 8.14 14.87 -8.62
CA LEU A 103 7.03 14.63 -9.55
C LEU A 103 7.33 15.03 -11.01
N PRO A 104 7.99 16.17 -11.32
CA PRO A 104 8.31 16.52 -12.70
C PRO A 104 9.20 15.48 -13.40
N ALA A 105 10.10 14.82 -12.66
CA ALA A 105 10.95 13.75 -13.22
C ALA A 105 10.12 12.49 -13.52
N VAL A 106 9.16 12.16 -12.65
CA VAL A 106 8.21 11.07 -12.89
C VAL A 106 7.38 11.36 -14.14
N VAL A 107 6.80 12.56 -14.26
CA VAL A 107 6.04 12.98 -15.44
C VAL A 107 6.86 12.86 -16.72
N ALA A 108 8.14 13.23 -16.69
CA ALA A 108 9.03 13.08 -17.84
C ALA A 108 9.18 11.61 -18.27
N VAL A 109 9.41 10.70 -17.32
CA VAL A 109 9.54 9.26 -17.62
C VAL A 109 8.21 8.64 -18.09
N LEU A 110 7.08 9.13 -17.60
CA LEU A 110 5.76 8.67 -18.06
C LEU A 110 5.45 9.05 -19.51
N ARG A 111 6.08 10.11 -20.06
CA ARG A 111 5.92 10.45 -21.49
C ARG A 111 6.52 9.38 -22.40
N ASP A 112 7.57 8.71 -21.93
CA ASP A 112 8.26 7.65 -22.66
C ASP A 112 7.90 6.25 -22.13
N TRP A 113 6.68 6.08 -21.58
CA TRP A 113 6.30 4.87 -20.85
C TRP A 113 6.44 3.55 -21.63
N SER A 114 6.31 3.59 -22.97
CA SER A 114 6.45 2.42 -23.83
C SER A 114 7.88 1.82 -23.78
N SER A 115 8.88 2.65 -23.51
CA SER A 115 10.29 2.26 -23.54
C SER A 115 10.72 1.36 -22.37
N SER A 116 9.95 1.34 -21.28
CA SER A 116 10.37 0.67 -20.03
C SER A 116 9.27 -0.18 -19.42
N TRP A 117 9.58 -1.47 -19.22
CA TRP A 117 8.73 -2.39 -18.50
C TRP A 117 8.46 -1.92 -17.07
N ALA A 118 9.48 -1.38 -16.39
CA ALA A 118 9.37 -0.91 -15.01
C ALA A 118 8.40 0.28 -14.89
N VAL A 119 8.40 1.17 -15.88
CA VAL A 119 7.47 2.31 -15.93
C VAL A 119 6.04 1.83 -16.16
N ARG A 120 5.83 0.89 -17.08
CA ARG A 120 4.53 0.25 -17.32
C ARG A 120 3.99 -0.45 -16.07
N PHE A 121 4.83 -1.29 -15.45
CA PHE A 121 4.49 -2.00 -14.22
C PHE A 121 4.16 -1.03 -13.09
N GLY A 122 5.02 -0.04 -12.86
CA GLY A 122 4.82 0.99 -11.84
C GLY A 122 3.56 1.81 -12.07
N LEU A 123 3.31 2.27 -13.30
CA LEU A 123 2.14 3.08 -13.62
C LEU A 123 0.83 2.28 -13.48
N VAL A 124 0.74 1.12 -14.14
CA VAL A 124 -0.49 0.31 -14.15
C VAL A 124 -0.80 -0.19 -12.74
N GLY A 125 0.23 -0.64 -12.01
CA GLY A 125 0.07 -1.10 -10.64
C GLY A 125 -0.31 0.03 -9.69
N LEU A 126 0.31 1.21 -9.80
CA LEU A 126 -0.05 2.37 -8.99
C LEU A 126 -1.49 2.81 -9.27
N VAL A 127 -1.87 3.00 -10.54
CA VAL A 127 -3.23 3.43 -10.89
C VAL A 127 -4.26 2.38 -10.46
N GLY A 128 -4.03 1.09 -10.75
CA GLY A 128 -4.96 0.03 -10.39
C GLY A 128 -5.15 -0.11 -8.88
N SER A 129 -4.06 -0.06 -8.11
CA SER A 129 -4.11 -0.12 -6.64
C SER A 129 -4.78 1.12 -6.03
N GLN A 130 -4.49 2.32 -6.54
CA GLN A 130 -5.09 3.57 -6.09
C GLN A 130 -6.59 3.64 -6.41
N LEU A 131 -7.03 3.21 -7.59
CA LEU A 131 -8.45 3.14 -7.94
C LEU A 131 -9.21 2.13 -7.06
N LEU A 132 -8.61 0.96 -6.82
CA LEU A 132 -9.19 -0.03 -5.92
C LEU A 132 -9.30 0.52 -4.50
N PHE A 133 -8.27 1.23 -4.02
CA PHE A 133 -8.25 1.81 -2.69
C PHE A 133 -9.17 3.02 -2.55
N LEU A 134 -9.33 3.82 -3.60
CA LEU A 134 -10.34 4.89 -3.63
C LEU A 134 -11.74 4.31 -3.50
N ARG A 135 -12.03 3.22 -4.22
CA ARG A 135 -13.31 2.50 -4.10
C ARG A 135 -13.49 1.88 -2.71
N PHE A 136 -12.41 1.35 -2.14
CA PHE A 136 -12.39 0.60 -0.89
C PHE A 136 -11.24 1.05 0.03
N PRO A 137 -11.36 2.18 0.72
CA PRO A 137 -10.31 2.70 1.59
C PRO A 137 -10.31 1.93 2.91
N TRP A 138 -9.93 0.65 2.87
CA TRP A 138 -10.03 -0.31 3.96
C TRP A 138 -8.95 -0.10 5.03
N LYS A 139 -7.87 -0.88 4.95
CA LYS A 139 -6.72 -0.85 5.85
C LYS A 139 -5.49 -0.34 5.09
N MET A 140 -4.59 0.36 5.79
CA MET A 140 -3.33 0.89 5.24
C MET A 140 -2.50 -0.17 4.50
N ALA A 141 -2.56 -1.42 4.97
CA ALA A 141 -1.95 -2.58 4.33
C ALA A 141 -2.30 -2.75 2.84
N HIS A 142 -3.46 -2.26 2.39
CA HIS A 142 -3.89 -2.35 0.98
C HIS A 142 -3.17 -1.35 0.07
N LEU A 143 -2.46 -0.38 0.63
CA LEU A 143 -1.61 0.56 -0.11
C LEU A 143 -0.18 0.04 -0.33
N LEU A 144 0.18 -1.13 0.21
CA LEU A 144 1.52 -1.71 -0.02
C LEU A 144 1.84 -1.90 -1.51
N PRO A 145 0.91 -2.40 -2.36
CA PRO A 145 1.12 -2.41 -3.81
C PRO A 145 1.43 -1.02 -4.38
N SER A 146 0.66 0.00 -3.96
CA SER A 146 0.88 1.39 -4.37
C SER A 146 2.30 1.85 -4.01
N LEU A 147 2.75 1.56 -2.79
CA LEU A 147 4.08 1.93 -2.31
C LEU A 147 5.20 1.28 -3.14
N VAL A 148 5.06 -0.01 -3.48
CA VAL A 148 6.03 -0.73 -4.34
C VAL A 148 6.07 -0.09 -5.73
N CYS A 149 4.91 0.13 -6.35
CA CYS A 149 4.82 0.75 -7.67
C CYS A 149 5.37 2.17 -7.69
N LEU A 150 5.09 2.95 -6.64
CA LEU A 150 5.63 4.29 -6.45
C LEU A 150 7.16 4.26 -6.33
N ALA A 151 7.70 3.35 -5.52
CA ALA A 151 9.15 3.18 -5.37
C ALA A 151 9.82 2.82 -6.71
N VAL A 152 9.23 1.91 -7.50
CA VAL A 152 9.74 1.57 -8.84
C VAL A 152 9.73 2.80 -9.77
N LEU A 153 8.64 3.56 -9.82
CA LEU A 153 8.56 4.76 -10.66
C LEU A 153 9.58 5.82 -10.25
N TYR A 154 9.71 6.09 -8.95
CA TYR A 154 10.67 7.09 -8.45
C TYR A 154 12.12 6.62 -8.60
N ALA A 155 12.40 5.32 -8.48
CA ALA A 155 13.74 4.78 -8.73
C ALA A 155 14.16 5.02 -10.20
N VAL A 156 13.27 4.77 -11.16
CA VAL A 156 13.55 5.05 -12.57
C VAL A 156 13.65 6.56 -12.83
N ALA A 157 12.73 7.35 -12.29
CA ALA A 157 12.67 8.80 -12.53
C ALA A 157 13.84 9.58 -11.91
N LEU A 158 14.35 9.14 -10.77
CA LEU A 158 15.38 9.84 -9.99
C LEU A 158 16.75 9.16 -10.04
N ASP A 159 17.01 8.30 -11.02
CA ASP A 159 18.31 7.63 -11.20
C ASP A 159 19.48 8.63 -11.17
N ARG A 160 19.32 9.80 -11.81
CA ARG A 160 20.32 10.89 -11.81
C ARG A 160 20.23 11.84 -10.62
N ARG A 161 19.24 11.68 -9.74
CA ARG A 161 18.98 12.56 -8.58
C ARG A 161 18.66 11.72 -7.31
N PRO A 162 19.53 10.77 -6.93
CA PRO A 162 19.23 9.83 -5.84
C PRO A 162 19.01 10.53 -4.49
N ARG A 163 19.56 11.75 -4.31
CA ARG A 163 19.39 12.55 -3.09
C ARG A 163 17.91 12.80 -2.73
N ILE A 164 17.03 12.99 -3.73
CA ILE A 164 15.60 13.20 -3.47
C ILE A 164 14.96 11.91 -2.95
N LEU A 165 15.28 10.77 -3.56
CA LEU A 165 14.78 9.47 -3.12
C LEU A 165 15.31 9.11 -1.72
N ILE A 166 16.59 9.33 -1.47
CA ILE A 166 17.22 9.14 -0.14
C ILE A 166 16.52 10.03 0.89
N ALA A 167 16.27 11.30 0.58
CA ALA A 167 15.56 12.20 1.47
C ALA A 167 14.13 11.72 1.75
N ALA A 168 13.38 11.28 0.74
CA ALA A 168 12.04 10.74 0.92
C ALA A 168 12.04 9.51 1.85
N VAL A 169 12.97 8.57 1.63
CA VAL A 169 13.12 7.37 2.48
C VAL A 169 13.53 7.76 3.90
N ALA A 170 14.51 8.65 4.07
CA ALA A 170 14.94 9.11 5.39
C ALA A 170 13.81 9.80 6.16
N LEU A 171 13.01 10.64 5.49
CA LEU A 171 11.84 11.28 6.06
C LEU A 171 10.72 10.29 6.41
N GLN A 172 10.55 9.23 5.60
CA GLN A 172 9.59 8.16 5.91
C GLN A 172 10.03 7.32 7.11
N LEU A 173 11.33 7.04 7.23
CA LEU A 173 11.90 6.37 8.41
C LEU A 173 11.79 7.24 9.66
N LEU A 174 12.02 8.55 9.53
CA LEU A 174 11.79 9.50 10.62
C LEU A 174 10.31 9.53 11.00
N PHE A 175 9.40 9.51 10.02
CA PHE A 175 7.95 9.41 10.23
C PHE A 175 7.56 8.17 11.04
N ALA A 176 8.26 7.04 10.84
CA ALA A 176 8.04 5.83 11.61
C ALA A 176 8.28 6.02 13.12
N VAL A 177 9.13 7.00 13.49
CA VAL A 177 9.47 7.34 14.89
C VAL A 177 8.68 8.55 15.39
N VAL A 178 8.55 9.61 14.59
CA VAL A 178 7.85 10.86 14.94
C VAL A 178 6.91 11.24 13.82
N ARG A 179 5.63 11.38 14.14
CA ARG A 179 4.58 11.66 13.17
C ARG A 179 4.05 13.09 13.30
N LEU A 180 3.84 13.72 12.15
CA LEU A 180 3.13 14.98 12.01
C LEU A 180 1.74 14.70 11.42
N ASP A 181 0.71 14.81 12.25
CA ASP A 181 -0.69 14.69 11.82
C ASP A 181 -1.25 16.07 11.53
N VAL A 182 -1.80 16.28 10.34
CA VAL A 182 -2.37 17.58 9.92
C VAL A 182 -3.89 17.60 9.91
N VAL A 183 -4.49 16.47 9.55
CA VAL A 183 -5.94 16.28 9.49
C VAL A 183 -6.30 15.14 10.43
N ARG A 184 -7.36 15.30 11.21
CA ARG A 184 -7.94 14.25 12.04
C ARG A 184 -9.37 13.98 11.61
N PRO A 185 -9.81 12.71 11.56
CA PRO A 185 -11.21 12.41 11.37
C PRO A 185 -12.05 12.95 12.54
N ASP A 186 -13.32 13.22 12.28
CA ASP A 186 -14.32 13.48 13.33
C ASP A 186 -14.51 12.25 14.21
N ASP A 187 -14.69 11.09 13.58
CA ASP A 187 -14.75 9.76 14.19
C ASP A 187 -13.75 8.81 13.49
N PRO A 188 -12.79 8.19 14.20
CA PRO A 188 -11.82 7.27 13.60
C PRO A 188 -12.43 6.03 12.93
N ASN A 189 -13.55 5.55 13.46
CA ASN A 189 -14.22 4.32 13.07
C ASN A 189 -15.34 4.58 12.04
N ASP A 190 -16.03 5.71 12.14
CA ASP A 190 -17.11 6.12 11.23
C ASP A 190 -16.99 7.58 10.76
N ALA A 191 -15.86 7.91 10.13
CA ALA A 191 -15.57 9.29 9.71
C ALA A 191 -16.63 9.84 8.73
N THR A 192 -17.34 10.89 9.13
CA THR A 192 -18.23 11.68 8.24
C THR A 192 -17.57 12.97 7.76
N GLY A 193 -16.43 13.33 8.36
CA GLY A 193 -15.67 14.53 8.01
C GLY A 193 -14.23 14.50 8.55
N GLY A 194 -13.61 15.68 8.61
CA GLY A 194 -12.27 15.83 9.15
C GLY A 194 -12.02 17.26 9.57
N ARG A 195 -11.16 17.44 10.58
CA ARG A 195 -10.76 18.74 11.11
C ARG A 195 -9.26 18.94 10.93
N PHE A 196 -8.89 20.17 10.56
CA PHE A 196 -7.49 20.59 10.57
C PHE A 196 -7.02 20.74 12.03
N GLY A 197 -5.93 20.07 12.38
CA GLY A 197 -5.44 20.00 13.74
C GLY A 197 -4.00 19.51 13.77
N PRO A 198 -3.03 20.35 13.36
CA PRO A 198 -1.63 19.96 13.26
C PRO A 198 -1.09 19.56 14.63
N THR A 199 -0.57 18.34 14.74
CA THR A 199 -0.01 17.82 15.98
C THR A 199 1.21 16.95 15.69
N VAL A 200 2.17 16.99 16.61
CA VAL A 200 3.32 16.10 16.61
C VAL A 200 3.09 15.01 17.64
N THR A 201 3.24 13.76 17.23
CA THR A 201 3.05 12.59 18.08
C THR A 201 4.10 11.52 17.75
N TRP A 202 4.09 10.43 18.50
CA TRP A 202 4.92 9.27 18.21
C TRP A 202 4.46 8.58 16.93
N GLY A 203 5.44 8.20 16.12
CA GLY A 203 5.23 7.46 14.89
C GLY A 203 4.81 6.00 15.16
N PRO A 204 4.37 5.29 14.11
CA PRO A 204 3.79 3.96 14.23
C PRO A 204 4.72 2.94 14.91
N VAL A 205 6.04 3.02 14.74
CA VAL A 205 6.97 2.06 15.37
C VAL A 205 7.07 2.28 16.87
N VAL A 206 7.19 3.54 17.31
CA VAL A 206 7.27 3.85 18.74
C VAL A 206 5.92 3.58 19.42
N GLN A 207 4.82 3.92 18.74
CA GLN A 207 3.47 3.65 19.25
C GLN A 207 3.22 2.15 19.39
N ASP A 208 3.47 1.35 18.34
CA ASP A 208 3.30 -0.11 18.38
C ASP A 208 4.18 -0.76 19.45
N TRP A 209 5.43 -0.33 19.61
CA TRP A 209 6.32 -0.83 20.66
C TRP A 209 5.76 -0.57 22.06
N ARG A 210 5.23 0.64 22.33
CA ARG A 210 4.62 0.96 23.63
C ARG A 210 3.37 0.14 23.88
N CYS A 211 2.47 0.06 22.91
CA CYS A 211 1.24 -0.72 23.04
C CYS A 211 1.52 -2.20 23.28
N ARG A 212 2.51 -2.81 22.61
CA ARG A 212 2.91 -4.20 22.87
C ARG A 212 3.55 -4.40 24.23
N ARG A 213 4.27 -3.39 24.73
CA ARG A 213 4.84 -3.42 26.08
C ARG A 213 3.75 -3.38 27.14
N ASP A 214 2.71 -2.59 26.92
CA ASP A 214 1.57 -2.46 27.84
C ASP A 214 0.61 -3.66 27.74
N HIS A 215 0.65 -4.39 26.63
CA HIS A 215 -0.13 -5.61 26.37
C HIS A 215 0.75 -6.80 25.95
N PRO A 216 1.60 -7.36 26.84
CA PRO A 216 2.61 -8.35 26.49
C PRO A 216 2.00 -9.68 25.98
N ASP A 217 0.83 -10.06 26.49
CA ASP A 217 0.20 -11.36 26.20
C ASP A 217 -0.77 -11.32 25.02
N VAL A 218 -0.87 -10.18 24.31
CA VAL A 218 -1.82 -10.00 23.19
C VAL A 218 -1.65 -11.07 22.09
N HIS A 219 -0.43 -11.55 21.89
CA HIS A 219 -0.12 -12.57 20.89
C HIS A 219 -0.66 -13.97 21.23
N LEU A 220 -1.07 -14.19 22.48
CA LEU A 220 -1.73 -15.41 22.94
C LEU A 220 -3.25 -15.35 22.79
N GLY A 221 -3.80 -14.16 22.52
CA GLY A 221 -5.22 -13.93 22.33
C GLY A 221 -5.79 -14.80 21.22
N ARG A 222 -6.88 -15.51 21.51
CA ARG A 222 -7.54 -16.41 20.54
C ARG A 222 -8.81 -15.79 19.98
N GLN A 223 -9.33 -14.76 20.63
CA GLN A 223 -10.51 -14.03 20.19
C GLN A 223 -10.19 -12.56 19.95
N LYS A 224 -11.04 -11.90 19.15
CA LYS A 224 -10.87 -10.48 18.80
C LYS A 224 -10.75 -9.60 20.06
N ALA A 225 -11.61 -9.82 21.05
CA ALA A 225 -11.64 -9.05 22.30
C ALA A 225 -10.31 -9.08 23.07
N ASP A 226 -9.53 -10.16 22.94
CA ASP A 226 -8.23 -10.31 23.59
C ASP A 226 -7.14 -9.46 22.92
N VAL A 227 -7.31 -9.14 21.63
CA VAL A 227 -6.31 -8.48 20.78
C VAL A 227 -6.65 -7.01 20.51
N GLU A 228 -7.94 -6.69 20.55
CA GLU A 228 -8.51 -5.37 20.23
C GLU A 228 -7.90 -4.23 21.04
N PRO A 229 -7.68 -4.33 22.37
CA PRO A 229 -7.09 -3.24 23.16
C PRO A 229 -5.69 -2.80 22.66
N ALA A 230 -4.82 -3.76 22.35
CA ALA A 230 -3.48 -3.45 21.86
C ALA A 230 -3.51 -2.92 20.41
N TRP A 231 -4.44 -3.43 19.60
CA TRP A 231 -4.65 -2.98 18.22
C TRP A 231 -5.16 -1.53 18.18
N ASP A 232 -6.13 -1.19 19.01
CA ASP A 232 -6.72 0.15 19.09
C ASP A 232 -5.74 1.15 19.67
N CYS A 233 -4.92 0.75 20.64
CA CYS A 233 -3.78 1.54 21.13
C CYS A 233 -2.81 1.91 20.00
N ALA A 234 -2.50 0.96 19.10
CA ALA A 234 -1.57 1.15 17.99
C ALA A 234 -2.22 1.88 16.78
N ALA A 235 -3.52 2.14 16.82
CA ALA A 235 -4.23 2.80 15.74
C ALA A 235 -3.72 4.24 15.55
N PRO A 236 -3.82 4.80 14.33
CA PRO A 236 -3.36 6.16 14.06
C PRO A 236 -4.10 7.23 14.85
N TYR A 237 -5.38 7.01 15.14
CA TYR A 237 -6.21 7.93 15.92
C TYR A 237 -6.87 7.12 17.03
N PRO A 238 -6.12 6.78 18.09
CA PRO A 238 -6.70 6.01 19.19
C PRO A 238 -7.80 6.86 19.84
N GLU A 239 -8.93 6.24 20.13
CA GLU A 239 -9.95 6.84 20.99
C GLU A 239 -9.28 7.11 22.33
N ARG A 240 -9.16 8.40 22.69
CA ARG A 240 -8.65 8.74 24.02
C ARG A 240 -9.78 8.46 25.01
N PRO A 241 -9.49 7.81 26.15
CA PRO A 241 -10.46 7.68 27.23
C PRO A 241 -10.91 9.04 27.76
#